data_AF-A0A9D5ZML5-F1
#
_entry.id   AF-A0A9D5ZML5-F1
#
_cell.length_a   1.000
_cell.length_b   1.000
_cell.length_c   1.000
_cell.angle_alpha   90.00
_cell.angle_beta   90.00
_cell.angle_gamma   90.00
#
_symmetry.space_group_name_H-M   'P 1'
#
loop_
_entity.id
_entity.type
_entity.pdbx_description
1 polymer ?
#
loop_
_entity_poly.entity_id
_entity_poly.type
_entity_poly.pdbx_seq_one_letter_code
_entity_poly.pdbx_strand_id
1 'polypeptide(L)' 'MFGIGFLEFIVLALIALVVLGPEEMVKALANMGRWLGKLKRAKHDVVSTLSRSIYKHKE' A
#
# COMPACT_ATOMS: atom_id res chain seq x y z
N MET A 1 22.06 -14.95 -11.54
CA MET A 1 21.10 -15.13 -12.64
C MET A 1 19.72 -14.94 -12.04
N PHE A 2 19.18 -13.74 -12.21
CA PHE A 2 17.90 -13.13 -11.80
C PHE A 2 18.20 -11.65 -11.62
N GLY A 3 18.49 -10.99 -12.74
CA GLY A 3 18.83 -9.58 -12.75
C GLY A 3 17.60 -8.82 -13.20
N ILE A 4 16.65 -8.56 -12.28
CA ILE A 4 15.49 -7.73 -12.59
C ILE A 4 15.99 -6.31 -12.86
N GLY A 5 16.40 -6.07 -14.10
CA GLY A 5 16.79 -4.77 -14.62
C GLY A 5 15.56 -3.96 -14.98
N PHE A 6 15.78 -2.68 -15.28
CA PHE A 6 14.71 -1.76 -15.68
C PHE A 6 13.87 -2.29 -16.85
N LEU A 7 14.52 -2.92 -17.84
CA LEU A 7 13.84 -3.52 -18.98
C LEU A 7 12.93 -4.70 -18.61
N GLU A 8 13.34 -5.57 -17.69
CA GLU A 8 12.49 -6.68 -17.22
C GLU A 8 11.23 -6.16 -16.53
N PHE A 9 11.33 -5.07 -15.76
CA PHE A 9 10.17 -4.43 -15.15
C PHE A 9 9.18 -3.89 -16.19
N ILE A 10 9.69 -3.27 -17.26
CA ILE A 10 8.83 -2.78 -18.35
C ILE A 10 8.13 -3.93 -19.06
N VAL A 11 8.85 -5.01 -19.37
CA VAL A 11 8.27 -6.19 -20.02
C VAL A 11 7.19 -6.81 -19.14
N LEU A 12 7.44 -6.97 -17.84
CA LEU A 12 6.44 -7.46 -16.89
C LEU A 12 5.22 -6.54 -16.79
N ALA A 13 5.44 -5.21 -16.77
CA ALA A 13 4.35 -4.25 -16.76
C ALA A 13 3.49 -4.34 -18.03
N LEU A 14 4.11 -4.52 -19.20
CA LEU A 14 3.39 -4.71 -20.46
C LEU A 14 2.59 -6.02 -20.47
N ILE A 15 3.19 -7.13 -20.02
CA ILE A 15 2.49 -8.42 -19.90
C ILE A 15 1.28 -8.29 -18.96
N ALA A 16 1.48 -7.69 -17.78
CA ALA A 16 0.40 -7.45 -16.83
C ALA A 16 -0.71 -6.58 -17.43
N LEU A 17 -0.36 -5.56 -18.20
CA LEU A 17 -1.31 -4.68 -18.87
C LEU A 17 -2.15 -5.43 -19.92
N VAL A 18 -1.54 -6.35 -20.66
CA VAL A 18 -2.24 -7.15 -21.68
C VAL A 18 -3.14 -8.21 -21.02
N VAL A 19 -2.67 -8.85 -19.95
CA VAL A 19 -3.39 -9.96 -19.29
C VAL A 19 -4.55 -9.47 -18.44
N LEU A 20 -4.33 -8.48 -17.58
CA LEU A 20 -5.39 -7.91 -16.75
C LEU A 20 -6.21 -6.86 -17.49
N GLY A 21 -5.59 -6.15 -18.44
CA GLY A 21 -6.14 -4.93 -19.01
C GLY A 21 -5.73 -3.68 -18.20
N PRO A 22 -5.60 -2.51 -18.87
CA PRO A 22 -5.24 -1.25 -18.23
C PRO A 22 -6.23 -0.83 -17.14
N GLU A 23 -7.53 -1.01 -17.38
CA GLU A 23 -8.57 -0.63 -16.42
C GLU A 23 -8.49 -1.44 -15.13
N GLU A 24 -8.32 -2.76 -15.22
CA GLU A 24 -8.28 -3.63 -14.04
C GLU A 24 -6.98 -3.43 -13.25
N MET A 25 -5.85 -3.17 -13.92
CA MET A 25 -4.59 -2.84 -13.25
C MET A 25 -4.73 -1.54 -12.43
N VAL A 26 -5.34 -0.50 -12.99
CA VAL A 26 -5.59 0.76 -12.27
C VAL A 26 -6.60 0.57 -11.13
N LYS A 27 -7.69 -0.19 -11.34
CA LYS A 27 -8.67 -0.50 -10.29
C LYS A 27 -8.03 -1.30 -9.14
N ALA A 28 -7.16 -2.26 -9.44
CA ALA A 28 -6.43 -3.04 -8.45
C ALA A 28 -5.50 -2.16 -7.61
N LEU A 29 -4.71 -1.29 -8.26
CA LEU A 29 -3.85 -0.32 -7.58
C LEU A 29 -4.66 0.65 -6.72
N ALA A 30 -5.80 1.15 -7.22
CA ALA A 30 -6.70 2.02 -6.45
C ALA A 30 -7.29 1.29 -5.23
N ASN A 31 -7.65 0.01 -5.35
CA ASN A 31 -8.10 -0.81 -4.23
C ASN A 31 -7.00 -1.01 -3.19
N MET A 32 -5.79 -1.35 -3.62
CA MET A 32 -4.63 -1.50 -2.75
C MET A 32 -4.29 -0.19 -2.04
N GLY A 33 -4.30 0.94 -2.75
CA GLY A 33 -4.06 2.27 -2.19
C GLY A 33 -5.08 2.65 -1.12
N ARG A 34 -6.37 2.37 -1.36
CA ARG A 34 -7.43 2.57 -0.35
C ARG A 34 -7.22 1.71 0.89
N TRP A 35 -6.77 0.46 0.72
CA TRP A 35 -6.52 -0.46 1.83
C TRP A 35 -5.32 -0.02 2.68
N LEU A 36 -4.23 0.41 2.04
CA LEU A 36 -3.07 1.01 2.70
C LEU A 36 -3.44 2.31 3.43
N GLY A 37 -4.30 3.14 2.82
CA GLY A 37 -4.80 4.36 3.45
C GLY A 37 -5.62 4.10 4.72
N LYS A 38 -6.43 3.03 4.72
CA LYS A 38 -7.17 2.58 5.92
C LYS A 38 -6.22 2.11 7.01
N LEU A 39 -5.21 1.32 6.66
CA LEU A 39 -4.17 0.87 7.60
C LEU A 39 -3.39 2.04 8.21
N LYS A 40 -3.05 3.07 7.41
CA LYS A 40 -2.36 4.26 7.91
C LYS A 40 -3.17 5.01 8.97
N ARG A 41 -4.48 5.16 8.75
CA ARG A 41 -5.40 5.79 9.72
C ARG A 41 -5.55 4.95 10.98
N ALA A 42 -5.75 3.64 10.82
CA ALA A 42 -5.86 2.72 11.95
C ALA A 42 -4.60 2.77 12.86
N LYS A 43 -3.40 2.86 12.27
CA LYS A 43 -2.17 3.07 13.06
C LYS A 43 -2.17 4.38 13.83
N HIS A 44 -2.68 5.46 13.25
CA HIS A 44 -2.74 6.77 13.90
C HIS A 44 -3.71 6.77 15.09
N ASP A 45 -4.86 6.11 14.95
CA ASP A 45 -5.87 6.01 16.02
C ASP A 45 -5.35 5.18 17.21
N VAL A 46 -4.63 4.09 16.93
CA VAL A 46 -4.00 3.26 17.97
C VAL A 46 -2.91 4.03 18.70
N VAL A 47 -2.04 4.74 17.96
CA VAL A 47 -0.94 5.52 18.56
C VAL A 47 -1.48 6.70 19.38
N SER A 48 -2.52 7.40 18.91
CA SER A 48 -3.09 8.55 19.61
C SER A 48 -3.80 8.14 20.90
N THR A 49 -4.46 6.98 20.91
CA THR A 49 -5.10 6.41 22.13
C THR A 49 -4.05 6.00 23.16
N LEU A 50 -2.95 5.38 22.72
CA LEU A 50 -1.87 4.94 23.59
C LEU A 50 -1.15 6.14 24.25
N SER A 51 -0.78 7.15 23.46
CA SER A 51 -0.14 8.37 23.96
C SER A 51 -1.00 9.11 24.98
N ARG A 52 -2.32 9.12 24.79
CA ARG A 52 -3.25 9.76 25.73
C ARG A 52 -3.38 9.00 27.05
N SER A 53 -3.30 7.68 27.04
CA SER A 53 -3.34 6.86 28.25
C SER A 53 -2.06 6.93 29.09
N ILE A 54 -0.88 6.97 28.45
CA ILE A 54 0.41 7.06 29.15
C ILE A 54 0.58 8.42 29.83
N TYR A 55 0.07 9.49 29.24
CA TYR A 55 0.09 10.82 29.86
C TYR A 55 -0.87 10.97 31.05
N LYS A 56 -1.99 10.22 31.05
CA LYS A 56 -3.02 10.32 32.09
C LYS A 56 -2.68 9.55 33.37
N HIS A 57 -1.67 8.67 33.34
CA HIS A 57 -1.26 7.86 34.49
C HIS A 57 -0.03 8.42 35.23
N LYS A 58 0.37 9.66 34.91
CA LYS A 58 1.53 10.34 35.52
C LYS A 58 1.12 11.49 36.47
N GLU A 59 -0.17 11.69 36.68
CA GLU A 59 -0.76 12.45 37.80
C GLU A 59 -1.33 11.46 38.82
#